data_AF-A0A848YSC3-F1
#
_entry.id   AF-A0A848YSC3-F1
#
_cell.length_a   1.000
_cell.length_b   1.000
_cell.length_c   1.000
_cell.angle_alpha   90.00
_cell.angle_beta   90.00
_cell.angle_gamma   90.00
#
_symmetry.space_group_name_H-M   'P 1'
#
loop_
_entity.id
_entity.type
_entity.pdbx_description
1 polymer ?
#
loop_
_entity_poly.entity_id
_entity_poly.type
_entity_poly.pdbx_seq_one_letter_code
_entity_poly.pdbx_strand_id
1 'polypeptide(L)' 'REAEEKSVTLEHHASHLIVHGLLHLAGYDHETSEEDADKMEALEVRILAKLGIADPYMDRD' A
#
# COMPACT_ATOMS: atom_id res chain seq x y z
N ARG A 1 -13.02 8.48 7.18
CA ARG A 1 -12.88 9.79 6.47
C ARG A 1 -11.38 9.97 6.29
N GLU A 2 -10.78 9.31 5.31
CA GLU A 2 -9.32 9.36 5.10
C GLU A 2 -8.98 9.70 3.64
N ALA A 3 -9.98 9.80 2.77
CA ALA A 3 -9.85 10.25 1.39
C ALA A 3 -9.87 11.78 1.22
N GLU A 4 -10.17 12.54 2.28
CA GLU A 4 -10.22 14.02 2.21
C GLU A 4 -8.93 14.70 2.72
N GLU A 5 -8.08 14.02 3.50
CA GLU A 5 -6.89 14.64 4.11
C GLU A 5 -5.58 14.38 3.36
N LYS A 6 -5.54 13.39 2.48
CA LYS A 6 -4.46 13.22 1.51
C LYS A 6 -5.08 13.41 0.14
N SER A 7 -4.48 14.21 -0.74
CA SER A 7 -4.95 14.44 -2.13
C SER A 7 -4.80 13.20 -3.02
N VAL A 8 -5.26 12.06 -2.52
CA VAL A 8 -5.26 10.75 -3.14
C VAL A 8 -6.71 10.53 -3.58
N THR A 9 -6.90 10.26 -4.86
CA THR A 9 -8.24 9.97 -5.37
C THR A 9 -8.81 8.74 -4.64
N LEU A 10 -10.14 8.68 -4.48
CA LEU A 10 -10.79 7.49 -3.94
C LEU A 10 -10.36 6.22 -4.70
N GLU A 11 -10.13 6.34 -6.00
CA GLU A 11 -9.65 5.27 -6.88
C GLU A 11 -8.25 4.79 -6.51
N HIS A 12 -7.32 5.70 -6.20
CA HIS A 12 -5.96 5.34 -5.77
C HIS A 12 -5.98 4.63 -4.41
N HIS A 13 -6.78 5.13 -3.46
CA HIS A 13 -6.91 4.49 -2.15
C HIS A 13 -7.58 3.10 -2.26
N ALA A 14 -8.63 2.96 -3.06
CA ALA A 14 -9.24 1.66 -3.32
C ALA A 14 -8.26 0.68 -3.99
N SER A 15 -7.46 1.16 -4.94
CA SER A 15 -6.42 0.36 -5.60
C SER A 15 -5.37 -0.12 -4.61
N HIS A 16 -4.92 0.76 -3.69
CA HIS A 16 -4.03 0.40 -2.60
C HIS A 16 -4.62 -0.71 -1.73
N LEU A 17 -5.86 -0.55 -1.25
CA LEU A 17 -6.53 -1.56 -0.41
C LEU A 17 -6.73 -2.90 -1.13
N ILE A 18 -7.00 -2.90 -2.43
CA ILE A 18 -7.11 -4.13 -3.23
C ILE A 18 -5.74 -4.83 -3.30
N VAL A 19 -4.67 -4.09 -3.62
CA VAL A 19 -3.31 -4.65 -3.67
C VAL A 19 -2.90 -5.20 -2.31
N HIS A 20 -3.13 -4.43 -1.24
CA HIS A 20 -2.86 -4.80 0.14
C HIS A 20 -3.58 -6.10 0.53
N GLY A 21 -4.89 -6.18 0.29
CA GLY A 21 -5.68 -7.38 0.56
C GLY A 21 -5.19 -8.60 -0.24
N LEU A 22 -4.77 -8.41 -1.50
CA LEU A 22 -4.21 -9.49 -2.31
C LEU A 22 -2.86 -9.99 -1.79
N LEU A 23 -2.02 -9.11 -1.26
CA LEU A 23 -0.75 -9.50 -0.63
C LEU A 23 -0.99 -10.29 0.66
N HIS A 24 -1.96 -9.90 1.47
CA HIS A 24 -2.38 -10.70 2.62
C HIS A 24 -2.87 -12.10 2.21
N LEU A 25 -3.70 -12.18 1.17
CA LEU A 25 -4.15 -13.47 0.62
C LEU A 25 -3.00 -14.31 0.04
N ALA A 26 -1.92 -13.66 -0.41
CA ALA A 26 -0.70 -14.32 -0.88
C ALA A 26 0.26 -14.72 0.25
N GLY A 27 -0.08 -14.43 1.52
CA GLY A 27 0.68 -14.83 2.70
C GLY A 27 1.71 -13.81 3.19
N TYR A 28 1.68 -12.58 2.66
CA TYR A 28 2.44 -11.47 3.26
C TYR A 28 1.67 -10.92 4.45
N ASP A 29 2.37 -10.58 5.53
CA ASP A 29 1.77 -10.03 6.73
C ASP A 29 2.69 -8.97 7.31
N HIS A 30 2.20 -7.74 7.40
CA HIS A 30 2.97 -6.61 7.91
C HIS A 30 2.83 -6.45 9.44
N GLU A 31 1.95 -7.23 10.09
CA GLU A 31 1.74 -7.14 11.55
C GLU A 31 2.71 -8.03 12.35
N THR A 32 3.48 -8.90 11.68
CA THR A 32 4.35 -9.90 12.33
C THR A 32 5.71 -9.36 12.76
N SER A 33 6.30 -8.46 11.97
CA SER A 33 7.59 -7.80 12.27
C SER A 33 7.82 -6.59 11.36
N GLU A 34 8.75 -5.72 11.75
CA GLU A 34 9.21 -4.61 10.90
C GLU A 34 9.79 -5.10 9.57
N GLU A 35 10.52 -6.24 9.59
CA GLU A 35 11.07 -6.84 8.37
C GLU A 35 9.96 -7.34 7.43
N ASP A 36 8.87 -7.89 7.96
CA ASP A 36 7.75 -8.35 7.15
C ASP A 36 6.89 -7.19 6.64
N ALA A 37 6.76 -6.13 7.44
CA ALA A 37 6.18 -4.87 6.98
C ALA A 37 6.98 -4.30 5.80
N ASP A 38 8.30 -4.15 5.92
CA ASP A 38 9.16 -3.64 4.85
C ASP A 38 9.03 -4.46 3.56
N LYS A 39 8.97 -5.79 3.67
CA LYS A 39 8.78 -6.69 2.52
C LYS A 39 7.44 -6.46 1.84
N MET A 40 6.36 -6.39 2.62
CA MET A 40 5.00 -6.22 2.08
C MET A 40 4.84 -4.83 1.46
N GLU A 41 5.29 -3.78 2.15
CA GLU A 41 5.22 -2.40 1.69
C GLU A 41 6.03 -2.19 0.41
N ALA A 42 7.24 -2.76 0.32
CA ALA A 42 8.04 -2.71 -0.92
C ALA A 42 7.31 -3.37 -2.11
N LEU A 43 6.50 -4.39 -1.88
CA LEU A 43 5.67 -5.00 -2.92
C LEU A 43 4.49 -4.12 -3.30
N GLU A 44 3.82 -3.51 -2.33
CA GLU A 44 2.73 -2.56 -2.55
C GLU A 44 3.19 -1.40 -3.43
N VAL A 45 4.31 -0.76 -3.06
CA VAL A 45 4.94 0.34 -3.83
C VAL A 45 5.23 -0.09 -5.26
N ARG A 46 5.83 -1.26 -5.45
CA ARG A 46 6.18 -1.78 -6.79
C ARG A 46 4.96 -2.09 -7.65
N ILE A 47 3.85 -2.53 -7.05
CA ILE A 47 2.61 -2.83 -7.78
C ILE A 47 1.89 -1.53 -8.12
N LEU A 48 1.76 -0.61 -7.18
CA LEU A 48 1.12 0.70 -7.39
C LEU A 48 1.86 1.53 -8.45
N ALA A 49 3.19 1.52 -8.44
CA ALA A 49 4.00 2.18 -9.47
C ALA A 49 3.70 1.63 -10.89
N LYS A 50 3.45 0.32 -11.03
CA LYS A 50 3.05 -0.28 -12.31
C LYS A 50 1.64 0.13 -12.76
N LEU A 51 0.79 0.52 -11.82
CA LEU A 51 -0.55 1.06 -12.08
C LEU A 51 -0.54 2.58 -12.30
N GLY A 52 0.63 3.22 -12.22
CA GLY A 52 0.77 4.69 -12.32
C GLY A 52 0.30 5.42 -11.06
N ILE A 53 0.19 4.72 -9.92
CA ILE A 53 -0.24 5.26 -8.64
C ILE A 53 1.00 5.58 -7.80
N ALA A 54 1.00 6.74 -7.15
CA ALA A 54 2.09 7.19 -6.29
C ALA A 54 2.25 6.29 -5.05
N ASP A 55 3.45 6.33 -4.47
CA ASP A 55 3.79 5.62 -3.25
C ASP A 55 2.91 6.11 -2.07
N PRO A 56 2.17 5.23 -1.37
CA PRO A 56 1.33 5.61 -0.25
C PRO A 56 2.10 5.87 1.06
N TYR A 57 3.40 5.53 1.12
CA TYR A 57 4.25 5.60 2.33
C TYR A 57 5.20 6.79 2.35
N MET A 58 5.06 7.78 1.44
CA MET A 58 5.98 8.93 1.34
C MET A 58 6.06 9.82 2.60
N ASP A 59 5.18 9.61 3.59
CA ASP A 59 5.18 10.33 4.87
C ASP A 59 5.96 9.62 5.98
N ARG A 60 6.55 8.44 5.73
CA ARG A 60 7.44 7.76 6.69
C ARG A 60 8.86 8.30 6.56
N ASP A 61 9.12 9.41 7.25
CA ASP A 61 10.48 9.86 7.60
C ASP A 61 10.98 9.15 8.87
#